data_AF-A0A2R6ID03-F1
#
_entry.id   AF-A0A2R6ID03-F1
#
_cell.length_a   1.000
_cell.length_b   1.000
_cell.length_c   1.000
_cell.angle_alpha   90.00
_cell.angle_beta   90.00
_cell.angle_gamma   90.00
#
_symmetry.space_group_name_H-M   'P 1'
#
loop_
_entity.id
_entity.type
_entity.pdbx_description
1 polymer ?
#
loop_
_entity_poly.entity_id
_entity_poly.type
_entity_poly.pdbx_seq_one_letter_code
_entity_poly.pdbx_strand_id
1 'polypeptide(L)'
;MRLGFRHLAGVTTAFTFGLILLGVYTGAIGAGLACAARWPFCDGWLGLFPATWPSFVEWFHRFVAVITGFLILGTAVAAWRGDHERRIRLATGLALVVLPVQVLLGANTVFNFGVAAQVLHHGAAQTIFGALVAATAWAFEEAGTGSAVTAGTADASPSADD
;
A
#
# COMPACT_ATOMS: atom_id res chain seq x y z
N MET A 1 -2.27 13.16 20.03
CA MET A 1 -2.96 12.50 18.91
C MET A 1 -2.84 10.99 19.09
N ARG A 2 -3.94 10.26 19.35
CA ARG A 2 -3.88 8.79 19.35
C ARG A 2 -3.91 8.34 17.88
N LEU A 3 -2.78 7.87 17.36
CA LEU A 3 -2.67 7.28 16.02
C LEU A 3 -3.52 6.01 15.96
N GLY A 4 -4.78 6.15 15.56
CA GLY A 4 -5.71 5.03 15.37
C GLY A 4 -5.53 4.34 14.02
N PHE A 5 -6.03 3.11 13.90
CA PHE A 5 -5.99 2.27 12.69
C PHE A 5 -6.34 3.03 11.39
N ARG A 6 -7.38 3.88 11.41
CA ARG A 6 -7.79 4.71 10.26
C ARG A 6 -6.67 5.61 9.69
N HIS A 7 -5.80 6.14 10.54
CA HIS A 7 -4.67 6.96 10.09
C HIS A 7 -3.58 6.09 9.45
N LEU A 8 -3.31 4.91 10.02
CA LEU A 8 -2.37 3.95 9.43
C LEU A 8 -2.86 3.48 8.05
N ALA A 9 -4.15 3.14 7.93
CA ALA A 9 -4.76 2.76 6.65
C ALA A 9 -4.69 3.90 5.63
N GLY A 10 -4.99 5.13 6.05
CA GLY A 10 -4.88 6.32 5.20
C GLY A 10 -3.45 6.60 4.72
N VAL A 11 -2.46 6.55 5.62
CA VAL A 11 -1.04 6.72 5.28
C VAL A 11 -0.57 5.63 4.32
N THR A 12 -0.93 4.38 4.57
CA THR A 12 -0.58 3.25 3.70
C THR A 12 -1.19 3.40 2.31
N THR A 13 -2.43 3.85 2.22
CA THR A 13 -3.13 4.13 0.96
C THR A 13 -2.43 5.26 0.19
N ALA A 14 -2.08 6.36 0.86
CA ALA A 14 -1.38 7.48 0.24
C ALA A 14 0.02 7.09 -0.26
N PHE A 15 0.79 6.32 0.53
CA PHE A 15 2.09 5.78 0.11
C PHE A 15 1.96 4.84 -1.09
N THR A 16 0.93 4.00 -1.11
CA THR A 16 0.66 3.09 -2.24
C THR A 16 0.34 3.87 -3.51
N PHE A 17 -0.47 4.93 -3.41
CA PHE A 17 -0.76 5.81 -4.54
C PHE A 17 0.51 6.50 -5.07
N GLY A 18 1.33 7.07 -4.18
CA GLY A 18 2.61 7.68 -4.55
C GLY A 18 3.55 6.68 -5.24
N LEU A 19 3.63 5.45 -4.74
CA LEU A 19 4.40 4.37 -5.37
C LEU A 19 3.90 4.03 -6.78
N ILE A 20 2.59 3.99 -6.99
CA ILE A 20 2.00 3.76 -8.32
C ILE A 20 2.42 4.86 -9.29
N LEU A 21 2.34 6.13 -8.89
CA LEU A 21 2.78 7.25 -9.73
C LEU A 21 4.27 7.18 -10.07
N LEU A 22 5.10 6.84 -9.08
CA LEU A 22 6.53 6.62 -9.29
C LEU A 22 6.80 5.45 -10.25
N GLY A 23 6.01 4.37 -10.17
CA GLY A 23 6.08 3.23 -11.08
C GLY A 23 5.70 3.60 -12.52
N VAL A 24 4.63 4.37 -12.71
CA VAL A 24 4.22 4.91 -14.02
C VAL A 24 5.35 5.75 -14.62
N TYR A 25 5.96 6.64 -13.82
CA TYR A 25 7.10 7.44 -14.26
C TYR A 25 8.31 6.56 -14.66
N THR A 26 8.63 5.55 -13.86
CA THR A 26 9.72 4.58 -14.14
C THR A 26 9.50 3.87 -15.49
N GLY A 27 8.27 3.42 -15.75
CA GLY A 27 7.90 2.81 -17.04
C GLY A 27 7.99 3.79 -18.20
N ALA A 28 7.52 5.03 -18.01
CA ALA A 28 7.48 6.07 -19.05
C ALA A 28 8.88 6.49 -19.53
N ILE A 29 9.87 6.56 -18.63
CA ILE A 29 11.25 6.90 -19.00
C ILE A 29 12.07 5.68 -19.47
N GLY A 30 11.45 4.49 -19.60
CA GLY A 30 12.14 3.27 -20.02
C GLY A 30 13.16 2.75 -19.00
N ALA A 31 13.06 3.17 -17.73
CA ALA A 31 14.03 2.80 -16.70
C ALA A 31 13.94 1.34 -16.26
N GLY A 32 12.90 0.58 -16.62
CA GLY A 32 12.72 -0.82 -16.20
C GLY A 32 13.77 -1.82 -16.69
N LEU A 33 14.69 -1.40 -17.58
CA LEU A 33 15.85 -2.18 -18.04
C LEU A 33 17.19 -1.58 -17.58
N ALA A 34 17.15 -0.45 -16.85
CA ALA A 34 18.34 0.32 -16.53
C ALA A 34 19.22 -0.38 -15.48
N CYS A 35 18.63 -1.17 -14.57
CA CYS A 35 19.37 -2.02 -13.65
C CYS A 35 20.00 -3.28 -14.29
N ALA A 36 20.28 -3.28 -15.60
CA ALA A 36 20.94 -4.36 -16.34
C ALA A 36 20.28 -5.75 -16.17
N ALA A 37 18.94 -5.79 -16.17
CA ALA A 37 18.13 -6.98 -15.92
C ALA A 37 18.44 -7.69 -14.58
N ARG A 38 18.90 -6.95 -13.57
CA ARG A 38 19.17 -7.49 -12.24
C ARG A 38 17.99 -7.26 -11.31
N TRP A 39 17.68 -8.28 -10.53
CA TRP A 39 16.68 -8.24 -9.46
C TRP A 39 17.09 -9.25 -8.38
N PRO A 40 17.09 -8.91 -7.08
CA PRO A 40 16.60 -7.66 -6.47
C PRO A 40 17.60 -6.48 -6.55
N PHE A 41 18.86 -6.75 -6.89
CA PHE A 41 19.95 -5.76 -6.99
C PHE A 41 19.91 -4.94 -8.29
N CYS A 42 20.75 -3.89 -8.38
CA CYS A 42 20.90 -3.01 -9.55
C CYS A 42 22.36 -3.02 -10.09
N ASP A 43 22.78 -1.98 -10.83
CA ASP A 43 23.92 -1.98 -11.76
C ASP A 43 25.24 -1.34 -11.26
N GLY A 44 25.27 -0.57 -10.17
CA GLY A 44 26.50 0.09 -9.69
C GLY A 44 27.21 -0.61 -8.53
N TRP A 45 27.90 0.13 -7.65
CA TRP A 45 28.87 -0.41 -6.68
C TRP A 45 28.24 -1.48 -5.77
N LEU A 46 28.81 -2.70 -5.79
CA LEU A 46 28.30 -3.91 -5.13
C LEU A 46 26.85 -4.31 -5.53
N GLY A 47 26.31 -3.76 -6.62
CA GLY A 47 24.91 -3.91 -7.03
C GLY A 47 23.91 -3.13 -6.17
N LEU A 48 24.40 -2.28 -5.26
CA LEU A 48 23.61 -1.55 -4.27
C LEU A 48 23.27 -0.11 -4.68
N PHE A 49 24.13 0.53 -5.48
CA PHE A 49 23.95 1.92 -5.91
C PHE A 49 23.75 2.02 -7.43
N PRO A 50 22.88 2.90 -7.92
CA PRO A 50 22.62 3.07 -9.34
C PRO A 50 23.73 3.85 -10.05
N ALA A 51 24.11 3.42 -11.26
CA ALA A 51 25.18 4.08 -12.04
C ALA A 51 24.68 5.26 -12.88
N THR A 52 23.39 5.27 -13.23
CA THR A 52 22.77 6.30 -14.08
C THR A 52 21.48 6.83 -13.46
N TRP A 53 20.98 7.96 -13.98
CA TRP A 53 19.71 8.52 -13.54
C TRP A 53 18.52 7.56 -13.75
N PRO A 54 18.34 6.91 -14.92
CA PRO A 54 17.32 5.87 -15.08
C PRO A 54 17.46 4.71 -14.07
N SER A 55 18.68 4.21 -13.83
CA SER A 55 18.93 3.15 -12.84
C SER A 55 18.54 3.61 -11.43
N PHE A 56 18.76 4.89 -11.11
CA PHE A 56 18.36 5.47 -9.82
C PHE A 56 16.85 5.51 -9.65
N VAL A 57 16.11 5.90 -10.68
CA VAL A 57 14.64 5.93 -10.62
C VAL A 57 14.08 4.52 -10.40
N GLU A 58 14.60 3.52 -11.11
CA GLU A 58 14.18 2.12 -10.93
C GLU A 58 14.51 1.61 -9.51
N TRP A 59 15.75 1.85 -9.05
CA TRP A 59 16.17 1.49 -7.69
C TRP A 59 15.31 2.17 -6.62
N PHE A 60 15.02 3.46 -6.79
CA PHE A 60 14.22 4.23 -5.85
C PHE A 60 12.77 3.74 -5.80
N HIS A 61 12.19 3.38 -6.95
CA HIS A 61 10.88 2.71 -7.00
C HIS A 61 10.89 1.41 -6.18
N ARG A 62 11.90 0.55 -6.34
CA ARG A 62 12.03 -0.71 -5.56
C ARG A 62 12.18 -0.44 -4.07
N PHE A 63 12.96 0.55 -3.69
CA PHE A 63 13.15 0.95 -2.29
C PHE A 63 11.83 1.39 -1.64
N VAL A 64 11.09 2.29 -2.31
CA VAL A 64 9.77 2.73 -1.82
C VAL A 64 8.78 1.57 -1.80
N ALA A 65 8.84 0.65 -2.77
CA ALA A 65 7.99 -0.54 -2.78
C ALA A 65 8.17 -1.44 -1.56
N VAL A 66 9.40 -1.60 -1.05
CA VAL A 66 9.68 -2.35 0.18
C VAL A 66 9.03 -1.68 1.39
N ILE A 67 9.20 -0.35 1.53
CA ILE A 67 8.58 0.42 2.63
C ILE A 67 7.06 0.27 2.58
N THR A 68 6.46 0.47 1.41
CA THR A 68 5.00 0.32 1.21
C THR A 68 4.54 -1.10 1.50
N GLY A 69 5.32 -2.13 1.14
CA GLY A 69 5.02 -3.53 1.47
C GLY A 69 4.92 -3.77 2.98
N PHE A 70 5.84 -3.19 3.77
CA PHE A 70 5.75 -3.25 5.23
C PHE A 70 4.56 -2.47 5.80
N LEU A 71 4.19 -1.34 5.20
CA LEU A 71 2.99 -0.59 5.59
C LEU A 71 1.71 -1.40 5.33
N ILE A 72 1.62 -2.10 4.18
CA ILE A 72 0.52 -3.00 3.85
C ILE A 72 0.44 -4.15 4.86
N LEU A 73 1.56 -4.80 5.15
CA LEU A 73 1.64 -5.85 6.17
C LEU A 73 1.19 -5.34 7.55
N GLY A 74 1.72 -4.20 7.99
CA GLY A 74 1.37 -3.58 9.27
C GLY A 74 -0.12 -3.23 9.34
N THR A 75 -0.69 -2.70 8.27
CA THR A 75 -2.13 -2.38 8.17
C THR A 75 -2.98 -3.64 8.26
N ALA A 76 -2.63 -4.71 7.54
CA ALA A 76 -3.35 -5.98 7.62
C ALA A 76 -3.23 -6.62 9.02
N VAL A 77 -2.04 -6.65 9.61
CA VAL A 77 -1.85 -7.17 10.98
C VAL A 77 -2.67 -6.36 11.99
N ALA A 78 -2.69 -5.02 11.88
CA ALA A 78 -3.49 -4.17 12.75
C ALA A 78 -4.99 -4.43 12.58
N ALA A 79 -5.48 -4.57 11.34
CA ALA A 79 -6.89 -4.86 11.05
C ALA A 79 -7.34 -6.20 11.65
N TRP A 80 -6.48 -7.22 11.58
CA TRP A 80 -6.79 -8.58 12.03
C TRP A 80 -6.60 -8.78 13.53
N ARG A 81 -5.72 -8.00 14.17
CA ARG A 81 -5.57 -7.99 15.64
C ARG A 81 -6.59 -7.10 16.35
N GLY A 82 -7.11 -6.08 15.66
CA GLY A 82 -8.14 -5.18 16.17
C GLY A 82 -9.56 -5.73 16.00
N ASP A 83 -10.50 -5.15 16.73
CA ASP A 83 -11.93 -5.47 16.60
C ASP A 83 -12.60 -4.66 15.49
N HIS A 84 -12.13 -4.85 14.25
CA HIS A 84 -12.66 -4.17 13.07
C HIS A 84 -13.64 -5.03 12.30
N GLU A 85 -14.52 -4.36 11.55
CA GLU A 85 -15.51 -5.03 10.72
C GLU A 85 -14.89 -6.04 9.73
N ARG A 86 -15.60 -7.15 9.48
CA ARG A 86 -15.12 -8.23 8.60
C ARG A 86 -14.70 -7.73 7.21
N ARG A 87 -15.39 -6.74 6.65
CA ARG A 87 -15.06 -6.16 5.34
C ARG A 87 -13.67 -5.49 5.32
N ILE A 88 -13.29 -4.81 6.40
CA ILE A 88 -11.96 -4.19 6.55
C ILE A 88 -10.88 -5.28 6.63
N ARG A 89 -11.10 -6.32 7.43
CA ARG A 89 -10.17 -7.46 7.54
C ARG A 89 -9.97 -8.17 6.20
N LEU A 90 -11.05 -8.41 5.45
CA LEU A 90 -10.98 -9.05 4.14
C LEU A 90 -10.27 -8.17 3.10
N ALA A 91 -10.56 -6.87 3.05
CA ALA A 91 -9.92 -5.96 2.10
C ALA A 91 -8.41 -5.81 2.37
N THR A 92 -8.02 -5.62 3.64
CA THR A 92 -6.59 -5.59 4.01
C THR A 92 -5.90 -6.94 3.80
N GLY A 93 -6.62 -8.05 4.01
CA GLY A 93 -6.14 -9.40 3.69
C GLY A 93 -5.92 -9.61 2.19
N LEU A 94 -6.84 -9.15 1.34
CA LEU A 94 -6.69 -9.19 -0.11
C LEU A 94 -5.45 -8.41 -0.56
N ALA A 95 -5.27 -7.19 -0.07
CA ALA A 95 -4.08 -6.38 -0.37
C ALA A 95 -2.78 -7.12 0.02
N LEU A 96 -2.75 -7.77 1.19
CA LEU A 96 -1.60 -8.53 1.64
C LEU A 96 -1.34 -9.79 0.80
N VAL A 97 -2.38 -10.51 0.37
CA VAL A 97 -2.25 -11.71 -0.46
C VAL A 97 -1.83 -11.40 -1.89
N VAL A 98 -2.30 -10.28 -2.45
CA VAL A 98 -1.92 -9.84 -3.80
C VAL A 98 -0.49 -9.26 -3.83
N LEU A 99 0.03 -8.75 -2.71
CA LEU A 99 1.36 -8.14 -2.63
C LEU A 99 2.50 -9.09 -3.11
N PRO A 100 2.61 -10.37 -2.72
CA PRO A 100 3.58 -11.29 -3.30
C PRO A 100 3.47 -11.43 -4.82
N VAL A 101 2.24 -11.49 -5.36
CA VAL A 101 2.00 -11.54 -6.80
C VAL A 101 2.50 -10.25 -7.47
N GLN A 102 2.25 -9.09 -6.85
CA GLN A 102 2.75 -7.80 -7.32
C GLN A 102 4.27 -7.74 -7.40
N VAL A 103 4.97 -8.30 -6.39
CA VAL A 103 6.44 -8.38 -6.37
C VAL A 103 6.95 -9.26 -7.50
N LEU A 104 6.34 -10.43 -7.73
CA LEU A 104 6.71 -11.33 -8.82
C LEU A 104 6.46 -10.71 -10.20
N LEU A 105 5.32 -10.05 -10.38
CA LEU A 105 5.02 -9.32 -11.62
C LEU A 105 5.97 -8.15 -11.83
N GLY A 106 6.40 -7.48 -10.75
CA GLY A 106 7.40 -6.41 -10.81
C GLY A 106 8.79 -6.93 -11.16
N ALA A 107 9.19 -8.11 -10.67
CA ALA A 107 10.41 -8.76 -11.15
C ALA A 107 10.29 -9.13 -12.64
N ASN A 108 9.11 -9.60 -13.06
CA ASN A 108 8.87 -9.95 -14.47
C ASN A 108 8.99 -8.75 -15.43
N THR A 109 8.67 -7.51 -15.01
CA THR A 109 8.86 -6.34 -15.89
C THR A 109 10.34 -6.06 -16.20
N VAL A 110 11.26 -6.55 -15.36
CA VAL A 110 12.71 -6.42 -15.54
C VAL A 110 13.25 -7.46 -16.53
N PHE A 111 12.74 -8.69 -16.47
CA PHE A 111 13.21 -9.79 -17.33
C PHE A 111 12.47 -9.89 -18.67
N ASN A 112 11.18 -9.54 -18.68
CA ASN A 112 10.28 -9.70 -19.82
C ASN A 112 9.52 -8.40 -20.08
N PHE A 113 10.27 -7.31 -20.30
CA PHE A 113 9.68 -5.98 -20.51
C PHE A 113 8.77 -5.97 -21.75
N GLY A 114 7.51 -5.58 -21.56
CA GLY A 114 6.52 -5.52 -22.62
C GLY A 114 5.13 -5.16 -22.09
N VAL A 115 4.20 -4.89 -23.01
CA VAL A 115 2.85 -4.41 -22.68
C VAL A 115 2.13 -5.36 -21.71
N ALA A 116 2.21 -6.68 -21.94
CA ALA A 116 1.56 -7.66 -21.08
C ALA A 116 2.11 -7.64 -19.65
N ALA A 117 3.44 -7.61 -19.48
CA ALA A 117 4.08 -7.55 -18.16
C ALA A 117 3.70 -6.25 -17.42
N GLN A 118 3.72 -5.12 -18.11
CA GLN A 118 3.34 -3.82 -17.56
C GLN A 118 1.86 -3.77 -17.14
N VAL A 119 0.95 -4.25 -17.99
CA VAL A 119 -0.49 -4.28 -17.70
C VAL A 119 -0.79 -5.19 -16.51
N LEU A 120 -0.20 -6.38 -16.45
CA LEU A 120 -0.39 -7.30 -15.33
C LEU A 120 0.12 -6.69 -14.02
N HIS A 121 1.33 -6.11 -14.04
CA HIS A 121 1.91 -5.45 -12.87
C HIS A 121 1.08 -4.25 -12.40
N HIS A 122 0.58 -3.41 -13.32
CA HIS A 122 -0.29 -2.31 -12.95
C HIS A 122 -1.67 -2.77 -12.48
N GLY A 123 -2.26 -3.80 -13.08
CA GLY A 123 -3.55 -4.35 -12.67
C GLY A 123 -3.54 -4.92 -11.25
N ALA A 124 -2.48 -5.65 -10.89
CA ALA A 124 -2.29 -6.12 -9.53
C ALA A 124 -2.06 -4.95 -8.54
N ALA A 125 -1.30 -3.91 -8.94
CA ALA A 125 -1.16 -2.69 -8.13
C ALA A 125 -2.51 -1.99 -7.86
N GLN A 126 -3.36 -1.87 -8.89
CA GLN A 126 -4.69 -1.26 -8.76
C GLN A 126 -5.63 -2.11 -7.87
N THR A 127 -5.49 -3.43 -7.89
CA THR A 127 -6.24 -4.33 -7.01
C THR A 127 -5.86 -4.10 -5.54
N ILE A 128 -4.56 -4.01 -5.24
CA ILE A 128 -4.06 -3.67 -3.91
C ILE A 128 -4.58 -2.29 -3.49
N PHE A 129 -4.43 -1.29 -4.36
CA PHE A 129 -4.84 0.08 -4.07
C PHE A 129 -6.33 0.20 -3.79
N GLY A 130 -7.18 -0.39 -4.64
CA GLY A 130 -8.64 -0.39 -4.44
C GLY A 130 -9.05 -1.05 -3.13
N ALA A 131 -8.40 -2.15 -2.74
CA ALA A 131 -8.65 -2.81 -1.47
C ALA A 131 -8.25 -1.92 -0.27
N LEU A 132 -7.12 -1.21 -0.35
CA LEU A 132 -6.67 -0.28 0.70
C LEU A 132 -7.57 0.96 0.79
N VAL A 133 -8.03 1.50 -0.34
CA VAL A 133 -9.02 2.60 -0.38
C VAL A 133 -10.31 2.17 0.31
N ALA A 134 -10.84 0.99 -0.02
CA ALA A 134 -12.05 0.46 0.60
C ALA A 134 -11.86 0.27 2.12
N ALA A 135 -10.76 -0.36 2.54
CA ALA A 135 -10.45 -0.54 3.96
C ALA A 135 -10.32 0.80 4.70
N THR A 136 -9.69 1.79 4.08
CA THR A 136 -9.54 3.14 4.65
C THR A 136 -10.89 3.82 4.81
N ALA A 137 -11.72 3.83 3.77
CA ALA A 137 -13.05 4.45 3.81
C ALA A 137 -13.90 3.83 4.93
N TRP A 138 -13.98 2.50 5.00
CA TRP A 138 -14.74 1.82 6.05
C TRP A 138 -14.16 2.03 7.46
N ALA A 139 -12.84 2.17 7.60
CA ALA A 139 -12.23 2.50 8.89
C ALA A 139 -12.61 3.91 9.40
N PHE A 140 -12.85 4.86 8.49
CA PHE A 140 -13.37 6.18 8.86
C PHE A 140 -14.86 6.14 9.20
N GLU A 141 -15.66 5.35 8.47
CA GLU A 141 -17.08 5.11 8.79
C GLU A 141 -17.25 4.50 10.19
N GLU A 142 -16.56 3.39 10.48
CA GLU A 142 -16.63 2.67 11.76
C GLU A 142 -16.32 3.60 12.95
N ALA A 143 -15.29 4.43 12.82
CA ALA A 143 -14.90 5.39 13.85
C ALA A 143 -15.90 6.55 14.02
N GLY A 144 -16.59 6.94 12.95
CA GLY A 144 -17.67 7.94 12.99
C GLY A 144 -18.89 7.43 13.76
N THR A 145 -19.32 6.19 13.47
CA THR A 145 -20.44 5.53 14.14
C THR A 145 -20.19 5.36 15.64
N GLY A 146 -18.99 4.91 16.05
CA GLY A 146 -18.65 4.77 17.47
C GLY A 146 -18.68 6.09 18.25
N SER A 147 -18.28 7.19 17.59
CA SER A 147 -18.33 8.54 18.19
C SER A 147 -19.77 9.01 18.40
N ALA A 148 -20.66 8.77 17.43
CA ALA A 148 -22.08 9.15 17.52
C ALA A 148 -22.83 8.36 18.60
N VAL A 149 -22.58 7.05 18.73
CA VAL A 149 -23.18 6.21 19.79
C VAL A 149 -22.79 6.71 21.18
N THR A 150 -21.50 7.03 21.38
CA THR A 150 -21.00 7.52 22.68
C THR A 150 -21.64 8.84 23.08
N ALA A 151 -21.84 9.76 22.12
CA ALA A 151 -22.51 11.03 22.36
C ALA A 151 -23.99 10.85 22.74
N GLY A 152 -24.71 9.98 22.04
CA GLY A 152 -26.12 9.69 22.35
C GLY A 152 -26.33 9.05 23.72
N THR A 153 -25.40 8.21 24.20
CA THR A 153 -25.45 7.66 25.57
C THR A 153 -25.16 8.68 26.65
N ALA A 154 -24.36 9.72 26.37
CA ALA A 154 -24.08 10.79 27.34
C ALA A 154 -25.31 11.67 27.58
N ASP A 155 -26.04 12.03 26.52
CA ASP A 155 -27.30 12.81 26.62
C ASP A 155 -28.45 12.04 27.28
N ALA A 156 -28.41 10.71 27.24
CA ALA A 156 -29.43 9.85 27.85
C ALA A 156 -29.20 9.56 29.35
N SER A 157 -28.14 10.10 29.96
CA SER A 157 -27.91 9.96 31.40
C SER A 157 -28.93 10.82 32.17
N PRO A 158 -29.78 10.26 33.04
CA PRO A 158 -30.76 11.04 33.77
C PRO A 158 -30.03 12.02 34.70
N SER A 159 -30.44 13.29 34.69
CA SER A 159 -30.14 14.23 35.77
C SER A 159 -30.67 13.64 37.07
N ALA A 160 -29.79 13.06 37.86
CA ALA A 160 -30.07 12.68 39.23
C ALA A 160 -30.20 13.98 40.05
N ASP A 161 -31.40 14.56 40.01
CA ASP A 161 -31.86 15.52 41.00
C ASP A 161 -32.46 14.71 42.17
N ASP A 162 -31.79 14.76 43.32
CA ASP A 162 -32.36 14.73 44.68
C ASP A 162 -31.33 15.29 45.67
#